data_AF-A0A1Q7CRR2-F1
#
_entry.id   AF-A0A1Q7CRR2-F1
#
_cell.length_a   1.000
_cell.length_b   1.000
_cell.length_c   1.000
_cell.angle_alpha   90.00
_cell.angle_beta   90.00
_cell.angle_gamma   90.00
#
_symmetry.space_group_name_H-M   'P 1'
#
loop_
_entity.id
_entity.type
_entity.pdbx_description
1 polymer ?
#
loop_
_entity_poly.entity_id
_entity_poly.type
_entity_poly.pdbx_seq_one_letter_code
_entity_poly.pdbx_strand_id
1 'polypeptide(L)'
;MTAPTLRPDRLLEGEDSRTLFARDARHWIGVYQQMIGFKEDLLGRIRTQLAHLPAVARADVVENDINALEDQLLRYRRRLEFWYSRQWQLEGLQIDHDGRTLTYRERVISLTKREFQLLVFLVGRSPNFVSPTRLLVEAWHDGNLPEETLRTYIARLRTKIVSLGVRAAIKNKPRAGYAIVFVEQAPISVDGLGPISLDGAGLMSLDGADGADGHGMEG
;
A
#
# COMPACT_ATOMS: atom_id res chain seq x y z
N MET A 1 -36.52 -9.81 15.50
CA MET A 1 -35.44 -10.43 14.69
C MET A 1 -34.14 -9.76 15.11
N THR A 2 -33.33 -10.45 15.89
CA THR A 2 -32.07 -9.92 16.44
C THR A 2 -31.05 -9.86 15.31
N ALA A 3 -30.55 -8.66 14.98
CA ALA A 3 -29.48 -8.52 14.01
C ALA A 3 -28.26 -9.34 14.49
N PRO A 4 -27.62 -10.16 13.63
CA PRO A 4 -26.41 -10.87 14.02
C PRO A 4 -25.36 -9.82 14.37
N THR A 5 -25.00 -9.75 15.66
CA THR A 5 -23.87 -8.95 16.14
C THR A 5 -22.62 -9.51 15.49
N LEU A 6 -22.13 -8.84 14.44
CA LEU A 6 -20.81 -9.09 13.85
C LEU A 6 -19.81 -9.10 15.01
N ARG A 7 -19.21 -10.27 15.30
CA ARG A 7 -18.13 -10.31 16.29
C ARG A 7 -17.02 -9.39 15.78
N PRO A 8 -16.51 -8.46 16.60
CA PRO A 8 -15.40 -7.61 16.18
C PRO A 8 -14.24 -8.50 15.78
N ASP A 9 -13.58 -8.14 14.66
CA ASP A 9 -12.44 -8.89 14.16
C ASP A 9 -11.39 -9.04 15.25
N ARG A 10 -10.95 -10.28 15.49
CA ARG A 10 -9.90 -10.56 16.48
C ARG A 10 -8.62 -9.80 16.10
N LEU A 11 -8.17 -8.95 17.01
CA LEU A 11 -6.96 -8.15 16.89
C LEU A 11 -5.68 -8.99 17.04
N LEU A 12 -4.58 -8.48 16.51
CA LEU A 12 -3.23 -8.96 16.79
C LEU A 12 -2.80 -8.51 18.19
N GLU A 13 -1.79 -9.18 18.73
CA GLU A 13 -1.22 -8.83 20.03
C GLU A 13 -0.57 -7.43 19.96
N GLY A 14 -0.88 -6.57 20.94
CA GLY A 14 -0.38 -5.18 20.98
C GLY A 14 -1.10 -4.19 20.07
N GLU A 15 -2.08 -4.63 19.28
CA GLU A 15 -2.83 -3.77 18.37
C GLU A 15 -3.84 -2.89 19.12
N ASP A 16 -3.60 -1.58 19.19
CA ASP A 16 -4.53 -0.59 19.74
C ASP A 16 -5.21 0.23 18.64
N SER A 17 -6.46 -0.14 18.32
CA SER A 17 -7.30 0.54 17.33
C SER A 17 -7.66 1.99 17.69
N ARG A 18 -7.45 2.40 18.95
CA ARG A 18 -7.79 3.74 19.45
C ARG A 18 -6.62 4.70 19.44
N THR A 19 -5.44 4.28 19.00
CA THR A 19 -4.27 5.15 18.87
C THR A 19 -4.61 6.49 18.19
N LEU A 20 -3.98 7.55 18.69
CA LEU A 20 -4.03 8.90 18.13
C LEU A 20 -2.84 9.20 17.21
N PHE A 21 -1.90 8.26 17.06
CA PHE A 21 -0.68 8.49 16.29
C PHE A 21 -0.77 7.83 14.91
N ALA A 22 -0.68 8.63 13.85
CA ALA A 22 -0.69 8.13 12.47
C ALA A 22 0.45 7.13 12.16
N ARG A 23 1.56 7.19 12.91
CA ARG A 23 2.67 6.23 12.77
C ARG A 23 2.26 4.81 13.13
N ASP A 24 1.37 4.65 14.10
CA ASP A 24 0.91 3.34 14.56
C ASP A 24 0.02 2.72 13.48
N ALA A 25 -0.82 3.52 12.84
CA ALA A 25 -1.61 3.07 11.69
C ALA A 25 -0.71 2.60 10.53
N ARG A 26 0.35 3.34 10.20
CA ARG A 26 1.33 2.93 9.19
C ARG A 26 2.03 1.62 9.55
N HIS A 27 2.43 1.48 10.82
CA HIS A 27 3.04 0.26 11.33
C HIS A 27 2.12 -0.96 11.16
N TRP A 28 0.87 -0.87 11.63
CA TRP A 28 -0.08 -1.98 11.52
C TRP A 28 -0.47 -2.30 10.08
N ILE A 29 -0.56 -1.30 9.19
CA ILE A 29 -0.72 -1.54 7.75
C ILE A 29 0.42 -2.42 7.22
N GLY A 30 1.67 -2.09 7.54
CA GLY A 30 2.84 -2.86 7.14
C GLY A 30 2.80 -4.30 7.66
N VAL A 31 2.47 -4.48 8.95
CA VAL A 31 2.33 -5.81 9.57
C VAL A 31 1.25 -6.64 8.87
N TYR A 32 0.05 -6.09 8.66
CA TYR A 32 -1.04 -6.80 7.98
C TYR A 32 -0.69 -7.14 6.54
N GLN A 33 -0.03 -6.24 5.80
CA GLN A 33 0.44 -6.52 4.43
C GLN A 33 1.44 -7.68 4.39
N GLN A 34 2.41 -7.71 5.31
CA GLN A 34 3.37 -8.81 5.39
C GLN A 34 2.68 -10.14 5.71
N MET A 35 1.76 -10.15 6.67
CA MET A 35 1.03 -11.36 7.05
C MET A 35 0.11 -11.88 5.95
N ILE A 36 -0.57 -10.99 5.22
CA ILE A 36 -1.41 -11.33 4.08
C ILE A 36 -0.55 -11.93 2.97
N GLY A 37 0.52 -11.24 2.56
CA GLY A 37 1.40 -11.70 1.49
C GLY A 37 2.01 -13.07 1.81
N PHE A 38 2.53 -13.26 3.02
CA PHE A 38 3.06 -14.55 3.47
C PHE A 38 2.02 -15.68 3.37
N LYS A 39 0.79 -15.43 3.84
CA LYS A 39 -0.28 -16.44 3.83
C LYS A 39 -0.80 -16.72 2.42
N GLU A 40 -0.88 -15.73 1.56
CA GLU A 40 -1.25 -15.91 0.16
C GLU A 40 -0.21 -16.76 -0.59
N ASP A 41 1.08 -16.51 -0.36
CA ASP A 41 2.17 -17.31 -0.92
C ASP A 41 2.13 -18.77 -0.43
N LEU A 42 1.93 -18.96 0.88
CA LEU A 42 1.79 -20.30 1.46
C LEU A 42 0.58 -21.05 0.86
N LEU A 43 -0.57 -20.38 0.79
CA LEU A 43 -1.80 -20.97 0.22
C LEU A 43 -1.63 -21.32 -1.26
N GLY A 44 -0.93 -20.48 -2.03
CA GLY A 44 -0.57 -20.78 -3.41
C GLY A 44 0.25 -22.06 -3.54
N ARG A 45 1.30 -22.22 -2.71
CA ARG A 45 2.15 -23.42 -2.70
C ARG A 45 1.39 -24.67 -2.29
N ILE A 46 0.57 -24.59 -1.23
CA ILE A 46 -0.28 -25.70 -0.75
C ILE A 46 -1.19 -26.15 -1.89
N ARG A 47 -1.89 -25.22 -2.55
CA ARG A 47 -2.80 -25.55 -3.66
C ARG A 47 -2.08 -26.22 -4.84
N THR A 48 -0.87 -25.78 -5.17
CA THR A 48 -0.06 -26.44 -6.23
C THR A 48 0.30 -27.87 -5.84
N GLN A 49 0.76 -28.11 -4.62
CA GLN A 49 1.11 -29.45 -4.15
C GLN A 49 -0.13 -30.35 -4.02
N LEU A 50 -1.25 -29.78 -3.59
CA LEU A 50 -2.52 -30.48 -3.43
C LEU A 50 -2.98 -31.14 -4.74
N ALA A 51 -2.70 -30.52 -5.89
CA ALA A 51 -3.06 -31.04 -7.20
C ALA A 51 -2.46 -32.43 -7.49
N HIS A 52 -1.40 -32.84 -6.78
CA HIS A 52 -0.74 -34.14 -6.92
C HIS A 52 -1.22 -35.21 -5.93
N LEU A 53 -2.10 -34.87 -4.99
CA LEU A 53 -2.58 -35.82 -3.98
C LEU A 53 -3.83 -36.60 -4.45
N PRO A 54 -4.04 -37.83 -3.92
CA PRO A 54 -5.29 -38.57 -4.10
C PRO A 54 -6.51 -37.74 -3.63
N ALA A 55 -7.66 -37.90 -4.31
CA ALA A 55 -8.85 -37.08 -4.06
C ALA A 55 -9.31 -37.04 -2.59
N VAL A 56 -9.20 -38.15 -1.87
CA VAL A 56 -9.60 -38.25 -0.45
C VAL A 56 -8.69 -37.38 0.43
N ALA A 57 -7.37 -37.41 0.23
CA ALA A 57 -6.43 -36.55 0.96
C ALA A 57 -6.60 -35.07 0.59
N ARG A 58 -7.05 -34.77 -0.63
CA ARG A 58 -7.36 -33.39 -1.04
C ARG A 58 -8.55 -32.80 -0.29
N ALA A 59 -9.60 -33.59 -0.05
CA ALA A 59 -10.82 -33.12 0.60
C ALA A 59 -10.56 -32.66 2.04
N ASP A 60 -9.83 -33.47 2.81
CA ASP A 60 -9.51 -33.17 4.22
C ASP A 60 -8.68 -31.88 4.38
N VAL A 61 -7.63 -31.73 3.56
CA VAL A 61 -6.77 -30.52 3.57
C VAL A 61 -7.55 -29.26 3.15
N VAL A 62 -8.50 -29.39 2.20
CA VAL A 62 -9.34 -28.26 1.80
C VAL A 62 -10.26 -27.84 2.94
N GLU A 63 -10.97 -28.82 3.52
CA GLU A 63 -12.00 -28.57 4.52
C GLU A 63 -11.44 -27.95 5.79
N ASN A 64 -10.30 -28.45 6.27
CA ASN A 64 -9.74 -28.09 7.57
C ASN A 64 -8.67 -26.99 7.49
N ASP A 65 -7.69 -27.13 6.59
CA ASP A 65 -6.53 -26.22 6.57
C ASP A 65 -6.77 -24.99 5.68
N ILE A 66 -7.19 -25.22 4.42
CA ILE A 66 -7.34 -24.14 3.43
C ILE A 66 -8.46 -23.19 3.84
N ASN A 67 -9.64 -23.71 4.18
CA ASN A 67 -10.77 -22.86 4.59
C ASN A 67 -10.41 -22.01 5.81
N ALA A 68 -9.75 -22.59 6.82
CA ALA A 68 -9.33 -21.84 8.01
C ALA A 68 -8.31 -20.73 7.67
N LEU A 69 -7.37 -20.99 6.75
CA LEU A 69 -6.42 -19.99 6.26
C LEU A 69 -7.11 -18.88 5.46
N GLU A 70 -8.10 -19.22 4.62
CA GLU A 70 -8.89 -18.28 3.85
C GLU A 70 -9.72 -17.35 4.74
N ASP A 71 -10.38 -17.90 5.76
CA ASP A 71 -11.12 -17.12 6.76
C ASP A 71 -10.21 -16.16 7.52
N GLN A 72 -9.01 -16.61 7.90
CA GLN A 72 -8.00 -15.75 8.51
C GLN A 72 -7.54 -14.64 7.57
N LEU A 73 -7.33 -14.93 6.29
CA LEU A 73 -6.96 -13.93 5.29
C LEU A 73 -8.06 -12.88 5.12
N LEU A 74 -9.32 -13.30 5.07
CA LEU A 74 -10.44 -12.37 4.97
C LEU A 74 -10.50 -11.43 6.18
N ARG A 75 -10.29 -11.95 7.39
CA ARG A 75 -10.16 -11.12 8.60
C ARG A 75 -9.00 -10.13 8.50
N TYR A 76 -7.82 -10.55 8.05
CA TYR A 76 -6.67 -9.65 7.91
C TYR A 76 -6.93 -8.56 6.87
N ARG A 77 -7.60 -8.87 5.77
CA ARG A 77 -7.99 -7.86 4.78
C ARG A 77 -8.95 -6.82 5.36
N ARG A 78 -9.96 -7.23 6.14
CA ARG A 78 -10.86 -6.28 6.85
C ARG A 78 -10.11 -5.41 7.85
N ARG A 79 -9.15 -5.97 8.60
CA ARG A 79 -8.30 -5.20 9.51
C ARG A 79 -7.38 -4.23 8.76
N LEU A 80 -6.85 -4.64 7.61
CA LEU A 80 -6.06 -3.77 6.75
C LEU A 80 -6.89 -2.57 6.28
N GLU A 81 -8.09 -2.81 5.75
CA GLU A 81 -9.05 -1.75 5.35
C GLU A 81 -9.37 -0.80 6.50
N PHE A 82 -9.61 -1.33 7.70
CA PHE A 82 -9.79 -0.52 8.91
C PHE A 82 -8.60 0.41 9.14
N TRP A 83 -7.36 -0.10 9.09
CA TRP A 83 -6.18 0.70 9.35
C TRP A 83 -5.91 1.75 8.27
N TYR A 84 -6.24 1.49 7.01
CA TYR A 84 -6.20 2.51 5.96
C TYR A 84 -7.19 3.65 6.21
N SER A 85 -8.42 3.33 6.60
CA SER A 85 -9.41 4.33 7.00
C SER A 85 -8.94 5.12 8.23
N ARG A 86 -8.39 4.42 9.23
CA ARG A 86 -7.84 5.04 10.44
C ARG A 86 -6.65 5.95 10.12
N GLN A 87 -5.75 5.55 9.23
CA GLN A 87 -4.65 6.38 8.78
C GLN A 87 -5.16 7.68 8.15
N TRP A 88 -6.19 7.61 7.30
CA TRP A 88 -6.78 8.79 6.68
C TRP A 88 -7.27 9.81 7.72
N GLN A 89 -7.96 9.32 8.75
CA GLN A 89 -8.42 10.14 9.88
C GLN A 89 -7.24 10.74 10.67
N LEU A 90 -6.24 9.92 11.01
CA LEU A 90 -5.10 10.33 11.84
C LEU A 90 -4.11 11.25 11.12
N GLU A 91 -4.01 11.20 9.80
CA GLU A 91 -3.25 12.19 9.01
C GLU A 91 -4.01 13.52 8.90
N GLY A 92 -5.27 13.59 9.35
CA GLY A 92 -6.06 14.83 9.38
C GLY A 92 -6.72 15.19 8.05
N LEU A 93 -7.02 14.19 7.21
CA LEU A 93 -7.79 14.41 6.00
C LEU A 93 -9.29 14.39 6.29
N GLN A 94 -9.98 15.45 5.89
CA GLN A 94 -11.41 15.60 6.09
C GLN A 94 -12.12 15.69 4.75
N ILE A 95 -13.13 14.85 4.56
CA ILE A 95 -13.98 14.83 3.38
C ILE A 95 -15.31 15.48 3.77
N ASP A 96 -15.62 16.60 3.15
CA ASP A 96 -16.93 17.24 3.26
C ASP A 96 -17.83 16.73 2.12
N HIS A 97 -18.86 15.98 2.50
CA HIS A 97 -19.78 15.35 1.57
C HIS A 97 -20.73 16.34 0.89
N ASP A 98 -21.10 17.40 1.59
CA ASP A 98 -22.07 18.38 1.10
C ASP A 98 -21.39 19.40 0.18
N GLY A 99 -20.27 19.97 0.65
CA GLY A 99 -19.47 20.91 -0.13
C GLY A 99 -18.60 20.24 -1.21
N ARG A 100 -18.44 18.91 -1.18
CA ARG A 100 -17.52 18.14 -2.04
C ARG A 100 -16.10 18.69 -1.96
N THR A 101 -15.65 18.96 -0.75
CA THR A 101 -14.31 19.47 -0.50
C THR A 101 -13.45 18.43 0.20
N LEU A 102 -12.16 18.46 -0.08
CA LEU A 102 -11.15 17.69 0.64
C LEU A 102 -10.23 18.68 1.34
N THR A 103 -10.11 18.54 2.65
CA THR A 103 -9.32 19.41 3.51
C THR A 103 -8.17 18.61 4.12
N TYR A 104 -6.99 19.22 4.15
CA TYR A 104 -5.82 18.69 4.83
C TYR A 104 -4.99 19.86 5.34
N ARG A 105 -4.77 19.89 6.66
CA ARG A 105 -4.18 21.03 7.36
C ARG A 105 -4.99 22.31 7.04
N GLU A 106 -4.34 23.35 6.51
CA GLU A 106 -4.97 24.63 6.17
C GLU A 106 -5.39 24.72 4.70
N ARG A 107 -5.20 23.65 3.92
CA ARG A 107 -5.52 23.64 2.48
C ARG A 107 -6.86 22.95 2.26
N VAL A 108 -7.66 23.53 1.37
CA VAL A 108 -8.94 23.00 0.93
C VAL A 108 -8.94 22.95 -0.59
N ILE A 109 -9.37 21.82 -1.14
CA ILE A 109 -9.63 21.67 -2.58
C ILE A 109 -11.12 21.41 -2.81
N SER A 110 -11.70 22.03 -3.83
CA SER A 110 -13.04 21.72 -4.29
C SER A 110 -13.00 20.65 -5.39
N LEU A 111 -13.92 19.70 -5.31
CA LEU A 111 -14.04 18.59 -6.25
C LEU A 111 -15.33 18.73 -7.04
N THR A 112 -15.26 18.43 -8.33
CA THR A 112 -16.47 18.22 -9.13
C THR A 112 -17.21 16.97 -8.62
N LYS A 113 -18.48 16.81 -8.97
CA LYS A 113 -19.28 15.64 -8.57
C LYS A 113 -18.57 14.32 -8.94
N ARG A 114 -18.04 14.22 -10.16
CA ARG A 114 -17.38 13.02 -10.67
C ARG A 114 -16.05 12.75 -9.95
N GLU A 115 -15.24 13.78 -9.68
CA GLU A 115 -13.99 13.65 -8.90
C GLU A 115 -14.27 13.22 -7.46
N PHE A 116 -15.26 13.84 -6.83
CA PHE A 116 -15.67 13.52 -5.47
C PHE A 116 -16.16 12.06 -5.35
N GLN A 117 -17.00 11.62 -6.28
CA GLN A 117 -17.47 10.23 -6.34
C GLN A 117 -16.31 9.22 -6.45
N LEU A 118 -15.32 9.49 -7.31
CA LEU A 118 -14.14 8.64 -7.42
C LEU A 118 -13.32 8.64 -6.13
N LEU A 119 -13.11 9.81 -5.52
CA LEU A 119 -12.33 9.93 -4.29
C LEU A 119 -12.97 9.11 -3.17
N VAL A 120 -14.25 9.33 -2.88
CA VAL A 120 -14.98 8.63 -1.81
C VAL A 120 -14.96 7.12 -2.07
N PHE A 121 -15.19 6.70 -3.31
CA PHE A 121 -15.18 5.28 -3.66
C PHE A 121 -13.80 4.65 -3.46
N LEU A 122 -12.72 5.31 -3.92
CA LEU A 122 -11.36 4.81 -3.76
C LEU A 122 -10.93 4.79 -2.29
N VAL A 123 -11.26 5.84 -1.51
CA VAL A 123 -10.96 5.90 -0.07
C VAL A 123 -11.68 4.78 0.67
N GLY A 124 -12.96 4.53 0.38
CA GLY A 124 -13.74 3.46 1.00
C GLY A 124 -13.31 2.06 0.62
N ARG A 125 -12.53 1.89 -0.46
CA ARG A 125 -11.96 0.61 -0.89
C ARG A 125 -10.47 0.49 -0.60
N SER A 126 -9.82 1.53 -0.08
CA SER A 126 -8.38 1.54 0.16
C SER A 126 -8.00 0.43 1.13
N PRO A 127 -6.98 -0.40 0.82
CA PRO A 127 -5.98 -0.24 -0.24
C PRO A 127 -6.27 -1.03 -1.53
N ASN A 128 -7.44 -1.64 -1.64
CA ASN A 128 -7.76 -2.54 -2.73
C ASN A 128 -7.81 -1.80 -4.07
N PHE A 129 -7.22 -2.40 -5.10
CA PHE A 129 -7.32 -1.90 -6.46
C PHE A 129 -8.70 -2.20 -7.03
N VAL A 130 -9.29 -1.19 -7.67
CA VAL A 130 -10.62 -1.24 -8.28
C VAL A 130 -10.46 -1.09 -9.79
N SER A 131 -11.07 -2.00 -10.55
CA SER A 131 -11.04 -1.96 -12.01
C SER A 131 -11.75 -0.73 -12.59
N PRO A 132 -11.34 -0.26 -13.80
CA PRO A 132 -12.00 0.86 -14.48
C PRO A 132 -13.51 0.67 -14.64
N THR A 133 -13.94 -0.49 -15.14
CA THR A 133 -15.35 -0.83 -15.33
C THR A 133 -16.15 -0.74 -14.04
N ARG A 134 -15.57 -1.21 -12.93
CA ARG A 134 -16.23 -1.16 -11.62
C ARG A 134 -16.35 0.27 -11.10
N LEU A 135 -15.35 1.13 -11.33
CA LEU A 135 -15.45 2.56 -10.98
C LEU A 135 -16.56 3.26 -11.78
N LEU A 136 -16.67 2.98 -13.08
CA LEU A 136 -17.72 3.53 -13.93
C LEU A 136 -19.12 3.14 -13.43
N VAL A 137 -19.31 1.86 -13.07
CA VAL A 137 -20.61 1.35 -12.60
C VAL A 137 -20.90 1.73 -11.16
N GLU A 138 -20.00 1.49 -10.22
CA GLU A 138 -20.28 1.66 -8.78
C GLU A 138 -20.07 3.09 -8.28
N ALA A 139 -19.04 3.80 -8.76
CA ALA A 139 -18.78 5.17 -8.31
C ALA A 139 -19.60 6.20 -9.10
N TRP A 140 -19.76 5.96 -10.40
CA TRP A 140 -20.40 6.90 -11.32
C TRP A 140 -21.81 6.51 -11.75
N HIS A 141 -22.26 5.28 -11.46
CA HIS A 141 -23.56 4.76 -11.89
C HIS A 141 -23.77 4.89 -13.40
N ASP A 142 -22.68 4.79 -14.17
CA ASP A 142 -22.68 5.04 -15.61
C ASP A 142 -21.62 4.17 -16.30
N GLY A 143 -22.00 2.92 -16.60
CA GLY A 143 -21.15 1.95 -17.28
C GLY A 143 -20.96 2.20 -18.77
N ASN A 144 -21.71 3.14 -19.37
CA ASN A 144 -21.63 3.45 -20.80
C ASN A 144 -20.52 4.46 -21.12
N LEU A 145 -19.97 5.12 -20.10
CA LEU A 145 -18.88 6.06 -20.29
C LEU A 145 -17.60 5.36 -20.74
N PRO A 146 -16.83 5.94 -21.68
CA PRO A 146 -15.53 5.42 -22.05
C PRO A 146 -14.55 5.42 -20.88
N GLU A 147 -13.69 4.39 -20.80
CA GLU A 147 -12.59 4.36 -19.81
C GLU A 147 -11.64 5.56 -19.93
N GLU A 148 -11.52 6.16 -21.12
CA GLU A 148 -10.68 7.34 -21.32
C GLU A 148 -11.19 8.56 -20.55
N THR A 149 -12.51 8.68 -20.42
CA THR A 149 -13.14 9.67 -19.55
C THR A 149 -12.72 9.43 -18.10
N LEU A 150 -12.78 8.18 -17.63
CA LEU A 150 -12.30 7.83 -16.29
C LEU A 150 -10.84 8.22 -16.08
N ARG A 151 -9.95 7.88 -17.03
CA ARG A 151 -8.52 8.23 -16.97
C ARG A 151 -8.29 9.73 -16.83
N THR A 152 -9.04 10.54 -17.58
CA THR A 152 -8.98 12.01 -17.51
C THR A 152 -9.33 12.51 -16.10
N TYR A 153 -10.41 12.00 -15.51
CA TYR A 153 -10.82 12.39 -14.15
C TYR A 153 -9.85 11.88 -13.07
N ILE A 154 -9.27 10.69 -13.22
CA ILE A 154 -8.22 10.19 -12.33
C ILE A 154 -6.99 11.09 -12.39
N ALA A 155 -6.58 11.55 -13.58
CA ALA A 155 -5.46 12.47 -13.74
C ALA A 155 -5.73 13.82 -13.05
N ARG A 156 -6.92 14.40 -13.24
CA ARG A 156 -7.33 15.64 -12.57
C ARG A 156 -7.36 15.48 -11.05
N LEU A 157 -7.93 14.39 -10.56
CA LEU A 157 -8.00 14.09 -9.14
C LEU A 157 -6.61 13.93 -8.52
N ARG A 158 -5.67 13.27 -9.21
CA ARG A 158 -4.26 13.18 -8.78
C ARG A 158 -3.64 14.56 -8.61
N THR A 159 -3.77 15.45 -9.60
CA THR A 159 -3.22 16.80 -9.54
C THR A 159 -3.76 17.57 -8.33
N LYS A 160 -5.07 17.45 -8.05
CA LYS A 160 -5.69 18.10 -6.89
C LYS A 160 -5.22 17.52 -5.55
N ILE A 161 -5.07 16.20 -5.45
CA ILE A 161 -4.55 15.55 -4.23
C ILE A 161 -3.10 16.01 -3.98
N VAL A 162 -2.28 16.09 -5.02
CA VAL A 162 -0.88 16.57 -4.90
C VAL A 162 -0.83 18.04 -4.47
N SER A 163 -1.69 18.92 -5.01
CA SER A 163 -1.71 20.34 -4.62
C SER A 163 -2.11 20.55 -3.16
N LEU A 164 -2.88 19.62 -2.59
CA LEU A 164 -3.23 19.59 -1.18
C LEU A 164 -2.02 19.32 -0.27
N GLY A 165 -0.93 18.74 -0.79
CA GLY A 165 0.29 18.46 -0.03
C GLY A 165 0.18 17.26 0.91
N VAL A 166 -0.83 16.41 0.73
CA VAL A 166 -0.95 15.14 1.44
C VAL A 166 0.00 14.09 0.85
N ARG A 167 0.51 13.21 1.70
CA ARG A 167 1.30 12.02 1.30
C ARG A 167 0.42 10.88 0.78
N ALA A 168 -0.63 11.18 0.03
CA ALA A 168 -1.54 10.20 -0.56
C ALA A 168 -1.48 10.31 -2.08
N ALA A 169 -1.53 9.17 -2.76
CA ALA A 169 -1.49 9.11 -4.21
C ALA A 169 -2.42 8.03 -4.74
N ILE A 170 -3.04 8.30 -5.89
CA ILE A 170 -3.78 7.28 -6.63
C ILE A 170 -2.78 6.47 -7.47
N LYS A 171 -2.53 5.23 -7.10
CA LYS A 171 -1.69 4.30 -7.86
C LYS A 171 -2.52 3.54 -8.90
N ASN A 172 -1.87 3.20 -10.01
CA ASN A 172 -2.41 2.28 -11.01
C ASN A 172 -1.60 0.98 -10.94
N LYS A 173 -2.27 -0.17 -10.97
CA LYS A 173 -1.66 -1.47 -11.18
C LYS A 173 -2.28 -2.11 -12.43
N PRO A 174 -1.46 -2.49 -13.45
CA PRO A 174 -1.95 -3.16 -14.64
C PRO A 174 -2.83 -4.36 -14.29
N ARG A 175 -3.94 -4.53 -15.00
CA ARG A 175 -4.93 -5.61 -14.80
C ARG A 175 -5.67 -5.60 -13.46
N ALA A 176 -5.38 -4.67 -12.55
CA ALA A 176 -6.07 -4.52 -11.27
C ALA A 176 -6.85 -3.19 -11.19
N GLY A 177 -6.32 -2.11 -11.77
CA GLY A 177 -6.98 -0.81 -11.84
C GLY A 177 -6.36 0.22 -10.91
N TYR A 178 -7.17 0.92 -10.11
CA TYR A 178 -6.76 2.08 -9.30
C TYR A 178 -6.99 1.88 -7.81
N ALA A 179 -6.07 2.38 -6.99
CA ALA A 179 -6.22 2.47 -5.54
C ALA A 179 -5.65 3.80 -5.05
N ILE A 180 -6.24 4.38 -4.00
CA ILE A 180 -5.61 5.47 -3.26
C ILE A 180 -4.84 4.89 -2.08
N VAL A 181 -3.57 5.25 -1.95
CA VAL A 181 -2.68 4.79 -0.88
C VAL A 181 -1.83 5.92 -0.37
N PHE A 182 -1.45 5.86 0.90
CA PHE A 182 -0.39 6.72 1.42
C PHE A 182 0.97 6.24 0.91
N VAL A 183 1.81 7.18 0.48
CA VAL A 183 3.19 6.89 0.10
C VAL A 183 4.07 7.02 1.34
N GLU A 184 4.74 5.94 1.70
CA GLU A 184 5.78 5.95 2.71
C GLU A 184 6.96 6.80 2.19
N GLN A 185 7.65 7.51 3.09
CA GLN A 185 8.82 8.27 2.70
C GLN A 185 9.87 7.31 2.15
N ALA A 186 10.48 7.62 1.00
CA ALA A 186 11.88 7.23 0.82
C ALA A 186 12.65 7.80 2.03
N PRO A 187 13.60 7.06 2.62
CA PRO A 187 14.32 7.54 3.80
C PRO A 187 14.78 8.97 3.52
N ILE A 188 14.48 9.88 4.45
CA ILE A 188 14.99 11.24 4.41
C ILE A 188 16.49 11.09 4.23
N SER A 189 17.01 11.44 3.04
CA SER A 189 18.44 11.60 2.85
C SER A 189 18.81 12.86 3.62
N VAL A 190 19.01 12.69 4.92
CA VAL A 190 19.68 13.67 5.75
C VAL A 190 21.14 13.58 5.33
N ASP A 191 21.57 14.61 4.60
CA ASP A 191 22.93 14.88 4.18
C ASP A 191 23.56 13.93 3.16
N GLY A 192 23.53 14.32 1.88
CA GLY A 192 24.66 14.36 0.93
C GLY A 192 25.61 13.17 0.73
N LEU A 193 25.44 12.03 1.39
CA LEU A 193 26.26 10.86 1.27
C LEU A 193 25.43 9.79 0.56
N GLY A 194 25.77 9.57 -0.71
CA GLY A 194 25.29 8.42 -1.45
C GLY A 194 25.61 7.11 -0.72
N PRO A 195 25.02 5.98 -1.15
CA PRO A 195 25.23 4.69 -0.51
C PRO A 195 26.73 4.42 -0.44
N ILE A 196 27.23 4.23 0.78
CA ILE A 196 28.59 3.75 1.02
C ILE A 196 28.63 2.36 0.37
N SER A 197 29.24 2.29 -0.81
CA SER A 197 29.55 1.03 -1.47
C SER A 197 30.53 0.28 -0.57
N LEU A 198 30.07 -0.79 0.06
CA LEU A 198 30.89 -1.72 0.84
C LEU A 198 31.46 -2.84 -0.04
N ASP A 199 31.58 -2.60 -1.34
CA ASP A 199 32.32 -3.47 -2.24
C ASP A 199 33.75 -2.94 -2.35
N GLY A 200 34.63 -3.55 -1.55
CA GLY A 200 36.06 -3.37 -1.63
C GLY A 200 36.60 -3.87 -2.97
N ALA A 201 36.61 -2.99 -3.96
CA ALA A 201 37.34 -3.18 -5.22
C ALA A 201 37.77 -1.82 -5.77
N GLY A 202 38.63 -1.13 -5.02
CA GLY A 202 39.25 0.14 -5.40
C GLY A 202 40.72 -0.04 -5.74
N LEU A 203 40.97 -0.48 -6.97
CA LEU A 203 42.09 -0.11 -7.85
C LEU A 203 43.52 -0.08 -7.26
N MET A 204 44.27 -1.14 -7.58
CA MET A 204 45.69 -1.02 -7.93
C MET A 204 45.82 -0.03 -9.09
N SER A 205 46.48 1.09 -8.85
CA SER A 205 47.08 1.91 -9.91
C SER A 205 48.56 2.05 -9.56
N LEU A 206 49.38 1.24 -10.22
CA LEU A 206 50.83 1.34 -10.23
C LEU A 206 51.23 1.86 -11.60
N ASP A 207 51.53 3.15 -11.64
CA ASP A 207 52.38 3.83 -12.63
C ASP A 207 52.56 5.25 -12.07
N GLY A 208 53.74 5.84 -11.89
CA GLY A 208 55.10 5.45 -12.18
C GLY A 208 55.99 6.65 -11.83
N ALA A 209 57.21 6.37 -11.36
CA ALA A 209 58.44 7.16 -11.42
C ALA A 209 58.43 8.68 -11.13
N ASP A 210 59.22 9.12 -10.14
CA ASP A 210 60.63 9.51 -10.30
C ASP A 210 61.06 10.56 -9.25
N GLY A 211 62.33 10.54 -8.86
CA GLY A 211 63.00 11.68 -8.21
C GLY A 211 63.69 11.44 -6.86
N ALA A 212 64.90 10.88 -6.94
CA ALA A 212 66.13 11.20 -6.19
C ALA A 212 66.05 11.74 -4.73
N ASP A 213 66.73 11.05 -3.80
CA ASP A 213 67.98 11.60 -3.22
C ASP A 213 68.74 10.56 -2.38
N GLY A 214 70.07 10.63 -2.47
CA GLY A 214 70.99 9.60 -2.00
C GLY A 214 71.44 9.72 -0.55
N HIS A 215 71.90 8.60 -0.01
CA HIS A 215 72.95 8.58 1.01
C HIS A 215 73.67 7.23 1.00
N GLY A 216 75.00 7.28 0.83
CA GLY A 216 75.88 6.13 0.97
C GLY A 216 76.31 5.88 2.42
N MET A 217 77.33 5.02 2.56
CA MET A 217 77.99 4.52 3.79
C MET A 217 77.20 3.38 4.46
N GLU A 218 77.73 2.24 4.89
CA GLU A 218 79.08 1.68 5.13
C GLU A 218 78.84 0.14 5.18
N GLY A 219 79.69 -0.71 4.59
CA GLY A 219 80.81 -1.35 5.28
C GLY A 219 80.88 -2.83 4.89
#